data_AF-A0A177BX50-F1
#
_entry.id   AF-A0A177BX50-F1
#
_cell.length_a   1.000
_cell.length_b   1.000
_cell.length_c   1.000
_cell.angle_alpha   90.00
_cell.angle_beta   90.00
_cell.angle_gamma   90.00
#
_symmetry.space_group_name_H-M   'P 1'
#
loop_
_entity.id
_entity.type
_entity.pdbx_description
1 polymer ?
#
loop_
_entity_poly.entity_id
_entity_poly.type
_entity_poly.pdbx_seq_one_letter_code
_entity_poly.pdbx_strand_id
1 'polypeptide(L)'
;MSPNGTLMAYTTPIDIRDLRDQAALISMAWKDHAAKYPPPSDPSPPDQLETLTIETANNNIIARAIQPSLLLVLVGGVPPSRKQVFKITPEARGEARYPAEGGEEGTEPVVGSGKAASVLSTMSTREKDVKGGALHIQRKKIDALTEYLRRDFDAKGFVMPDDAGFS
;
A
#
# COMPACT_ATOMS: atom_id res chain seq x y z
N MET A 1 -12.61 5.32 -3.72
CA MET A 1 -13.39 6.14 -2.75
C MET A 1 -12.65 7.46 -2.55
N SER A 2 -13.32 8.52 -2.12
CA SER A 2 -12.63 9.77 -1.79
C SER A 2 -11.99 9.68 -0.39
N PRO A 3 -10.95 10.49 -0.09
CA PRO A 3 -10.40 10.61 1.27
C PRO A 3 -11.44 10.98 2.34
N ASN A 4 -12.58 11.55 1.94
CA ASN A 4 -13.68 11.93 2.83
C ASN A 4 -14.61 10.79 3.25
N GLY A 5 -14.46 9.59 2.68
CA GLY A 5 -15.27 8.43 3.04
C GLY A 5 -16.35 8.10 2.01
N THR A 6 -16.44 8.90 0.94
CA THR A 6 -17.42 8.67 -0.12
C THR A 6 -17.01 7.46 -0.95
N LEU A 7 -17.77 6.37 -0.83
CA LEU A 7 -17.61 5.18 -1.66
C LEU A 7 -18.09 5.48 -3.09
N MET A 8 -17.17 5.43 -4.06
CA MET A 8 -17.46 5.76 -5.46
C MET A 8 -17.75 4.53 -6.32
N ALA A 9 -16.99 3.46 -6.09
CA ALA A 9 -17.09 2.22 -6.82
C ALA A 9 -16.63 1.08 -5.91
N TYR A 10 -17.20 -0.11 -6.10
CA TYR A 10 -16.87 -1.32 -5.37
C TYR A 10 -17.14 -2.56 -6.23
N THR A 11 -16.51 -3.67 -5.90
CA THR A 11 -16.73 -4.97 -6.55
C THR A 11 -17.74 -5.80 -5.75
N THR A 12 -18.70 -6.41 -6.45
CA THR A 12 -19.66 -7.36 -5.88
C THR A 12 -19.12 -8.80 -5.93
N PRO A 13 -19.64 -9.74 -5.13
CA PRO A 13 -20.70 -9.58 -4.12
C PRO A 13 -20.15 -9.20 -2.72
N ILE A 14 -20.59 -8.06 -2.16
CA ILE A 14 -20.24 -7.60 -0.80
C ILE A 14 -21.44 -6.85 -0.18
N ASP A 15 -21.62 -6.88 1.16
CA ASP A 15 -22.58 -6.01 1.87
C ASP A 15 -22.11 -4.54 1.83
N ILE A 16 -22.91 -3.68 1.22
CA ILE A 16 -22.61 -2.26 1.05
C ILE A 16 -22.57 -1.49 2.38
N ARG A 17 -23.27 -1.96 3.42
CA ARG A 17 -23.25 -1.32 4.75
C ARG A 17 -21.87 -1.50 5.37
N ASP A 18 -21.38 -2.73 5.40
CA ASP A 18 -20.05 -3.05 5.90
C ASP A 18 -18.95 -2.30 5.13
N LEU A 19 -19.10 -2.15 3.80
CA LEU A 19 -18.17 -1.36 2.99
C LEU A 19 -18.18 0.12 3.33
N ARG A 20 -19.34 0.70 3.62
CA ARG A 20 -19.46 2.10 4.02
C ARG A 20 -18.83 2.33 5.39
N ASP A 21 -19.04 1.42 6.32
CA ASP A 21 -18.41 1.48 7.64
C ASP A 21 -16.89 1.36 7.52
N GLN A 22 -16.39 0.44 6.69
CA GLN A 22 -14.96 0.33 6.38
C GLN A 22 -14.41 1.60 5.72
N ALA A 23 -15.13 2.15 4.74
CA ALA A 23 -14.72 3.39 4.07
C ALA A 23 -14.63 4.55 5.07
N ALA A 24 -15.60 4.70 5.97
CA ALA A 24 -15.56 5.71 7.02
C ALA A 24 -14.32 5.55 7.91
N LEU A 25 -14.06 4.33 8.39
CA LEU A 25 -12.88 4.04 9.22
C LEU A 25 -11.56 4.33 8.51
N ILE A 26 -11.44 3.90 7.25
CA ILE A 26 -10.25 4.14 6.42
C ILE A 26 -10.04 5.64 6.23
N SER A 27 -11.11 6.40 5.99
CA SER A 27 -11.02 7.84 5.80
C SER A 27 -10.61 8.58 7.07
N MET A 28 -11.09 8.15 8.24
CA MET A 28 -10.62 8.70 9.51
C MET A 28 -9.12 8.42 9.70
N ALA A 29 -8.69 7.16 9.55
CA ALA A 29 -7.30 6.80 9.68
C ALA A 29 -6.41 7.50 8.62
N TRP A 30 -6.89 7.63 7.39
CA TRP A 30 -6.17 8.33 6.33
C TRP A 30 -5.95 9.81 6.70
N LYS A 31 -6.99 10.51 7.16
CA LYS A 31 -6.91 11.93 7.55
C LYS A 31 -5.96 12.13 8.73
N ASP A 32 -6.06 11.29 9.76
CA ASP A 32 -5.21 11.37 10.94
C ASP A 32 -3.72 11.22 10.61
N HIS A 33 -3.40 10.38 9.62
CA HIS A 33 -2.03 10.18 9.17
C HIS A 33 -1.59 11.19 8.12
N ALA A 34 -2.48 11.62 7.22
CA ALA A 34 -2.20 12.65 6.22
C ALA A 34 -1.91 14.01 6.87
N ALA A 35 -2.55 14.33 8.01
CA ALA A 35 -2.28 15.56 8.75
C ALA A 35 -0.85 15.65 9.32
N LYS A 36 -0.15 14.53 9.45
CA LYS A 36 1.26 14.48 9.91
C LYS A 36 2.25 14.90 8.82
N TYR A 37 1.76 15.03 7.60
CA TYR A 37 2.51 15.40 6.41
C TYR A 37 2.09 16.80 5.99
N PRO A 38 2.79 17.86 6.45
CA PRO A 38 2.40 19.23 6.16
C PRO A 38 2.47 19.54 4.65
N PRO A 39 1.65 20.49 4.16
CA PRO A 39 1.78 20.97 2.79
C PRO A 39 3.20 21.56 2.57
N PRO A 40 3.76 21.43 1.36
CA PRO A 40 5.15 21.79 1.10
C PRO A 40 5.39 23.28 1.38
N SER A 41 6.26 23.57 2.36
CA SER A 41 6.88 24.90 2.53
C SER A 41 8.14 25.08 1.67
N ASP A 42 8.64 24.01 1.04
CA ASP A 42 9.86 23.96 0.21
C ASP A 42 9.57 23.33 -1.18
N PRO A 43 10.42 23.58 -2.21
CA PRO A 43 10.23 23.05 -3.57
C PRO A 43 10.56 21.55 -3.73
N SER A 44 10.76 20.80 -2.65
CA SER A 44 10.89 19.34 -2.71
C SER A 44 9.52 18.69 -2.86
N PRO A 45 9.38 17.57 -3.60
CA PRO A 45 8.11 16.87 -3.69
C PRO A 45 7.68 16.48 -2.28
N PRO A 46 6.48 16.88 -1.82
CA PRO A 46 6.10 16.72 -0.43
C PRO A 46 6.07 15.24 -0.04
N ASP A 47 6.54 14.96 1.17
CA ASP A 47 6.29 13.69 1.87
C ASP A 47 4.78 13.57 2.08
N GLN A 48 4.01 13.18 1.06
CA GLN A 48 2.57 12.97 1.19
C GLN A 48 2.32 11.50 1.53
N LEU A 49 1.30 11.26 2.35
CA LEU A 49 0.80 9.91 2.58
C LEU A 49 0.40 9.28 1.24
N GLU A 50 1.10 8.23 0.84
CA GLU A 50 0.81 7.52 -0.41
C GLU A 50 0.04 6.24 -0.13
N THR A 51 0.33 5.55 0.98
CA THR A 51 -0.33 4.28 1.31
C THR A 51 -0.54 4.13 2.80
N LEU A 52 -1.67 3.53 3.16
CA LEU A 52 -2.04 3.18 4.51
C LEU A 52 -2.36 1.69 4.55
N THR A 53 -1.59 0.93 5.32
CA THR A 53 -1.87 -0.49 5.58
C THR A 53 -2.48 -0.63 6.98
N ILE A 54 -3.65 -1.28 7.08
CA ILE A 54 -4.30 -1.65 8.33
C ILE A 54 -4.36 -3.18 8.39
N GLU A 55 -3.60 -3.76 9.30
CA GLU A 55 -3.62 -5.20 9.56
C GLU A 55 -4.58 -5.48 10.71
N THR A 56 -5.48 -6.44 10.51
CA THR A 56 -6.41 -6.94 11.52
C THR A 56 -6.26 -8.46 11.67
N ALA A 57 -7.00 -9.05 12.62
CA ALA A 57 -7.01 -10.49 12.83
C ALA A 57 -7.45 -11.28 11.57
N ASN A 58 -8.40 -10.73 10.82
CA ASN A 58 -9.10 -11.47 9.77
C ASN A 58 -8.70 -10.99 8.36
N ASN A 59 -8.31 -9.72 8.25
CA ASN A 59 -8.07 -9.07 6.96
C ASN A 59 -6.89 -8.08 7.05
N ASN A 60 -6.28 -7.84 5.90
CA ASN A 60 -5.46 -6.66 5.65
C ASN A 60 -6.25 -5.70 4.77
N ILE A 61 -6.22 -4.42 5.11
CA ILE A 61 -6.78 -3.34 4.30
C ILE A 61 -5.61 -2.49 3.83
N ILE A 62 -5.50 -2.26 2.53
CA ILE A 62 -4.47 -1.39 1.95
C ILE A 62 -5.19 -0.29 1.18
N ALA A 63 -5.06 0.95 1.64
CA ALA A 63 -5.53 2.14 0.94
C ALA A 63 -4.35 2.85 0.28
N ARG A 64 -4.45 3.14 -1.01
CA ARG A 64 -3.40 3.83 -1.79
C ARG A 64 -3.97 5.00 -2.56
N ALA A 65 -3.32 6.15 -2.49
CA ALA A 65 -3.71 7.32 -3.26
C ALA A 65 -3.40 7.11 -4.74
N ILE A 66 -4.41 7.21 -5.60
CA ILE A 66 -4.22 7.26 -7.06
C ILE A 66 -4.05 8.72 -7.49
N GLN A 67 -4.90 9.61 -6.96
CA GLN A 67 -4.87 11.07 -7.12
C GLN A 67 -5.16 11.72 -5.75
N PRO A 68 -4.93 13.03 -5.54
CA PRO A 68 -5.13 13.69 -4.25
C PRO A 68 -6.51 13.44 -3.62
N SER A 69 -7.55 13.45 -4.46
CA SER A 69 -8.96 13.27 -4.06
C SER A 69 -9.50 11.86 -4.32
N LEU A 70 -8.64 10.87 -4.62
CA LEU A 70 -9.05 9.50 -4.97
C LEU A 70 -8.15 8.41 -4.38
N LEU A 71 -8.75 7.53 -3.59
CA LEU A 71 -8.13 6.35 -3.00
C LEU A 71 -8.61 5.05 -3.65
N LEU A 72 -7.67 4.15 -3.92
CA LEU A 72 -7.89 2.73 -4.18
C LEU A 72 -7.79 1.96 -2.87
N VAL A 73 -8.74 1.07 -2.61
CA VAL A 73 -8.73 0.23 -1.41
C VAL A 73 -8.77 -1.24 -1.82
N LEU A 74 -7.83 -2.02 -1.30
CA LEU A 74 -7.81 -3.48 -1.39
C LEU A 74 -8.04 -4.08 0.00
N VAL A 75 -9.08 -4.90 0.13
CA VAL A 75 -9.33 -5.72 1.32
C VAL A 75 -8.95 -7.16 0.99
N GLY A 76 -7.95 -7.69 1.71
CA GLY A 76 -7.46 -9.04 1.50
C GLY A 76 -7.57 -9.88 2.77
N GLY A 77 -8.24 -11.04 2.67
CA GLY A 77 -8.33 -12.00 3.78
C GLY A 77 -6.97 -12.59 4.14
N VAL A 78 -6.87 -13.09 5.38
CA VAL A 78 -5.61 -13.60 5.94
C VAL A 78 -5.84 -14.96 6.61
N PRO A 79 -4.81 -15.82 6.73
CA PRO A 79 -5.00 -17.14 7.32
C PRO A 79 -5.54 -17.06 8.76
N PRO A 80 -6.48 -17.93 9.15
CA PRO A 80 -7.12 -17.88 10.48
C PRO A 80 -6.14 -18.17 11.64
N SER A 81 -4.96 -18.72 11.34
CA SER A 81 -3.89 -18.98 12.30
C SER A 81 -3.07 -17.73 12.65
N ARG A 82 -3.39 -16.57 12.08
CA ARG A 82 -2.66 -15.33 12.37
C ARG A 82 -2.95 -14.89 13.81
N LYS A 83 -1.88 -14.69 14.60
CA LYS A 83 -1.99 -14.06 15.92
C LYS A 83 -2.65 -12.70 15.78
N GLN A 84 -3.51 -12.33 16.72
CA GLN A 84 -4.22 -11.06 16.68
C GLN A 84 -3.22 -9.91 16.64
N VAL A 85 -3.13 -9.25 15.48
CA VAL A 85 -2.31 -8.07 15.23
C VAL A 85 -3.26 -6.99 14.75
N PHE A 86 -3.33 -5.90 15.52
CA PHE A 86 -3.85 -4.63 15.02
C PHE A 86 -2.65 -3.72 14.81
N LYS A 87 -2.36 -3.39 13.56
CA LYS A 87 -1.22 -2.55 13.19
C LYS A 87 -1.59 -1.63 12.05
N ILE A 88 -1.33 -0.34 12.22
CA ILE A 88 -1.46 0.67 11.17
C ILE A 88 -0.06 1.07 10.74
N THR A 89 0.22 0.97 9.44
CA THR A 89 1.49 1.34 8.82
C THR A 89 1.22 2.40 7.75
N PRO A 90 1.41 3.70 8.06
CA PRO A 90 1.41 4.76 7.05
C PRO A 90 2.74 4.73 6.29
N GLU A 91 2.70 5.01 4.99
CA GLU A 91 3.87 5.02 4.14
C GLU A 91 3.82 6.27 3.25
N ALA A 92 4.89 7.05 3.30
CA ALA A 92 5.02 8.26 2.51
C ALA A 92 5.40 7.93 1.06
N ARG A 93 5.17 8.88 0.16
CA ARG A 93 5.62 8.76 -1.23
C ARG A 93 7.14 8.57 -1.29
N GLY A 94 7.58 7.53 -1.98
CA GLY A 94 9.01 7.24 -2.17
C GLY A 94 9.66 6.42 -1.05
N GLU A 95 8.93 6.08 0.02
CA GLU A 95 9.44 5.22 1.08
C GLU A 95 9.64 3.78 0.56
N ALA A 96 10.80 3.18 0.88
CA ALA A 96 11.13 1.83 0.43
C ALA A 96 10.25 0.78 1.15
N ARG A 97 9.24 0.26 0.46
CA ARG A 97 8.26 -0.70 1.01
C ARG A 97 8.74 -2.16 0.99
N TYR A 98 9.59 -2.49 0.02
CA TYR A 98 10.11 -3.83 -0.16
C TYR A 98 11.57 -3.88 0.29
N PRO A 99 12.02 -4.98 0.92
CA PRO A 99 13.46 -5.18 1.09
C PRO A 99 14.12 -5.11 -0.29
N ALA A 100 15.27 -4.43 -0.39
CA ALA A 100 16.00 -4.30 -1.65
C ALA A 100 16.22 -5.69 -2.26
N GLU A 101 15.67 -5.92 -3.45
CA GLU A 101 15.89 -7.17 -4.17
C GLU A 101 17.33 -7.15 -4.73
N GLY A 102 18.32 -7.50 -3.90
CA GLY A 102 19.72 -7.68 -4.30
C GLY A 102 20.56 -6.39 -4.27
N GLY A 103 20.84 -5.89 -3.06
CA GLY A 103 21.99 -5.00 -2.83
C GLY A 103 23.14 -5.81 -2.28
N GLU A 104 24.24 -5.87 -3.03
CA GLU A 104 25.54 -6.33 -2.55
C GLU A 104 25.91 -5.54 -1.27
N GLU A 105 26.10 -6.25 -0.16
CA GLU A 105 26.83 -5.70 1.00
C GLU A 105 28.31 -5.55 0.60
N GLY A 106 28.66 -4.42 -0.02
CA GLY A 106 29.96 -3.80 0.21
C GLY A 106 29.79 -2.89 1.44
N THR A 107 30.58 -2.96 2.51
CA THR A 107 31.94 -3.43 2.68
C THR A 107 32.16 -3.59 4.20
N GLU A 108 32.74 -4.71 4.67
CA GLU A 108 33.86 -4.75 5.63
C GLU A 108 34.49 -6.17 5.59
N PRO A 109 35.82 -6.33 5.47
CA PRO A 109 36.46 -7.63 5.34
C PRO A 109 36.76 -8.19 6.74
N VAL A 110 36.09 -9.28 7.12
CA VAL A 110 36.55 -10.12 8.23
C VAL A 110 36.87 -11.52 7.70
N VAL A 111 38.16 -11.82 7.76
CA VAL A 111 38.81 -13.08 7.40
C VAL A 111 38.25 -14.24 8.24
N GLY A 112 37.81 -15.33 7.60
CA GLY A 112 37.37 -16.52 8.35
C GLY A 112 36.80 -17.69 7.53
N SER A 113 37.67 -18.45 6.86
CA SER A 113 37.59 -19.91 6.60
C SER A 113 36.22 -20.58 6.36
N GLY A 114 35.92 -20.85 5.08
CA GLY A 114 35.62 -22.18 4.55
C GLY A 114 34.32 -22.90 4.94
N LYS A 115 33.34 -22.91 4.02
CA LYS A 115 32.69 -24.13 3.48
C LYS A 115 31.64 -23.76 2.42
N ALA A 116 31.82 -24.34 1.23
CA ALA A 116 30.87 -24.55 0.13
C ALA A 116 30.05 -23.35 -0.34
N ALA A 117 30.33 -22.92 -1.58
CA ALA A 117 29.39 -22.15 -2.40
C ALA A 117 28.05 -22.88 -2.42
N SER A 118 27.07 -22.35 -1.68
CA SER A 118 25.70 -22.79 -1.84
C SER A 118 25.28 -22.32 -3.22
N VAL A 119 24.92 -23.29 -4.05
CA VAL A 119 24.30 -23.10 -5.34
C VAL A 119 23.19 -22.06 -5.15
N LEU A 120 23.38 -20.88 -5.76
CA LEU A 120 22.42 -19.80 -5.81
C LEU A 120 21.12 -20.35 -6.41
N SER A 121 20.23 -20.82 -5.55
CA SER A 121 18.86 -21.14 -5.93
C SER A 121 18.20 -19.82 -6.27
N THR A 122 18.18 -19.48 -7.55
CA THR A 122 17.40 -18.40 -8.14
C THR A 122 15.92 -18.69 -7.86
N MET A 123 15.45 -18.35 -6.65
CA MET A 123 14.06 -18.58 -6.28
C MET A 123 13.16 -17.86 -7.28
N SER A 124 12.16 -18.57 -7.77
CA SER A 124 11.16 -17.99 -8.65
C SER A 124 10.50 -16.81 -7.93
N THR A 125 10.14 -15.74 -8.66
CA THR A 125 9.42 -14.58 -8.12
C THR A 125 8.21 -15.00 -7.27
N ARG A 126 7.52 -16.07 -7.69
CA ARG A 126 6.41 -16.66 -6.94
C ARG A 126 6.82 -17.20 -5.56
N GLU A 127 7.98 -17.82 -5.44
CA GLU A 127 8.48 -18.37 -4.17
C GLU A 127 8.90 -17.24 -3.21
N LYS A 128 9.54 -16.18 -3.74
CA LYS A 128 9.85 -14.98 -2.96
C LYS A 128 8.58 -14.34 -2.41
N ASP A 129 7.54 -14.26 -3.24
CA ASP A 129 6.26 -13.66 -2.84
C ASP A 129 5.53 -14.50 -1.78
N VAL A 130 5.57 -15.83 -1.90
CA VAL A 130 5.01 -16.73 -0.90
C VAL A 130 5.77 -16.61 0.43
N LYS A 131 7.11 -16.49 0.40
CA LYS A 131 7.91 -16.23 1.61
C LYS A 131 7.58 -14.90 2.27
N GLY A 132 7.32 -13.85 1.49
CA GLY A 132 6.85 -12.55 2.00
C GLY A 132 5.44 -12.57 2.59
N GLY A 133 4.70 -13.66 2.40
CA GLY A 133 3.38 -13.86 2.95
C GLY A 133 2.25 -13.09 2.24
N ALA A 134 1.03 -13.27 2.74
CA ALA A 134 -0.17 -12.72 2.10
C ALA A 134 -0.14 -11.19 1.93
N LEU A 135 0.41 -10.47 2.91
CA LEU A 135 0.52 -9.01 2.86
C LEU A 135 1.39 -8.53 1.70
N HIS A 136 2.54 -9.19 1.47
CA HIS A 136 3.45 -8.86 0.38
C HIS A 136 2.78 -9.05 -0.98
N ILE A 137 2.05 -10.14 -1.17
CA ILE A 137 1.27 -10.39 -2.39
C ILE A 137 0.20 -9.31 -2.60
N GLN A 138 -0.52 -8.94 -1.54
CA GLN A 138 -1.56 -7.90 -1.59
C GLN A 138 -0.97 -6.53 -1.93
N ARG A 139 0.20 -6.19 -1.37
CA ARG A 139 0.96 -4.96 -1.69
C ARG A 139 1.37 -4.93 -3.16
N LYS A 140 1.97 -6.00 -3.69
CA LYS A 140 2.33 -6.07 -5.12
C LYS A 140 1.12 -5.88 -6.03
N LYS A 141 -0.03 -6.46 -5.67
CA LYS A 141 -1.27 -6.32 -6.44
C LYS A 141 -1.78 -4.89 -6.45
N ILE A 142 -1.89 -4.23 -5.30
CA ILE A 142 -2.39 -2.85 -5.27
C ILE A 142 -1.43 -1.90 -5.99
N ASP A 143 -0.13 -2.16 -5.91
CA ASP A 143 0.89 -1.35 -6.59
C ASP A 143 0.74 -1.44 -8.11
N ALA A 144 0.64 -2.65 -8.65
CA ALA A 144 0.43 -2.87 -10.08
C ALA A 144 -0.89 -2.26 -10.58
N LEU A 145 -1.97 -2.38 -9.78
CA LEU A 145 -3.27 -1.79 -10.12
C LEU A 145 -3.23 -0.26 -10.08
N THR A 146 -2.60 0.33 -9.06
CA THR A 146 -2.43 1.79 -8.96
C THR A 146 -1.63 2.32 -10.13
N GLU A 147 -0.52 1.66 -10.49
CA GLU A 147 0.30 2.09 -11.62
C GLU A 147 -0.48 2.03 -12.94
N TYR A 148 -1.19 0.94 -13.18
CA TYR A 148 -2.07 0.82 -14.34
C TYR A 148 -3.12 1.93 -14.40
N LEU A 149 -3.82 2.19 -13.28
CA LEU A 149 -4.87 3.21 -13.22
C LEU A 149 -4.31 4.62 -13.40
N ARG A 150 -3.14 4.95 -12.83
CA ARG A 150 -2.49 6.24 -13.05
C ARG A 150 -2.19 6.45 -14.53
N ARG A 151 -1.55 5.47 -15.19
CA ARG A 151 -1.26 5.56 -16.63
C ARG A 151 -2.53 5.70 -17.49
N ASP A 152 -3.58 4.97 -17.16
CA ASP A 152 -4.87 5.04 -17.88
C ASP A 152 -5.56 6.40 -17.69
N PHE A 153 -5.50 6.96 -16.47
CA PHE A 153 -6.02 8.30 -16.19
C PHE A 153 -5.23 9.38 -16.91
N ASP A 154 -3.90 9.30 -16.90
CA ASP A 154 -3.03 10.24 -17.62
C ASP A 154 -3.30 10.20 -19.13
N ALA A 155 -3.43 8.99 -19.70
CA ALA A 155 -3.74 8.81 -21.12
C ALA A 155 -5.11 9.39 -21.52
N LYS A 156 -6.07 9.36 -20.60
CA LYS A 156 -7.44 9.88 -20.80
C LYS A 156 -7.61 11.34 -20.36
N GLY A 157 -6.60 11.93 -19.72
CA GLY A 157 -6.72 13.23 -19.07
C GLY A 157 -7.73 13.26 -17.92
N PHE A 158 -7.99 12.11 -17.28
CA PHE A 158 -8.95 12.02 -16.18
C PHE A 158 -8.34 12.61 -14.91
N VAL A 159 -9.02 13.62 -14.35
CA VAL A 159 -8.70 14.20 -13.04
C VAL A 159 -9.95 14.14 -12.18
N MET A 160 -9.83 13.52 -11.01
CA MET A 160 -10.88 13.51 -9.99
C MET A 160 -11.15 14.96 -9.57
N PRO A 161 -12.39 15.46 -9.71
CA PRO A 161 -12.74 16.78 -9.23
C PRO A 161 -12.47 16.88 -7.73
N ASP A 162 -12.01 18.04 -7.28
CA ASP A 162 -12.07 18.36 -5.87
C ASP A 162 -13.54 18.45 -5.45
N ASP A 163 -13.90 17.94 -4.27
CA ASP A 163 -15.28 17.84 -3.73
C ASP A 163 -15.97 19.23 -3.50
N ALA A 164 -15.63 20.28 -4.26
CA ALA A 164 -16.17 21.65 -4.19
C ALA A 164 -17.58 21.80 -4.78
N GLY A 165 -18.44 20.77 -4.68
CA GLY A 165 -19.73 20.70 -5.36
C GLY A 165 -20.99 20.75 -4.47
N PHE A 166 -20.86 20.85 -3.15
CA PHE A 166 -22.00 20.98 -2.24
C PHE A 166 -21.73 22.05 -1.18
N SER A 167 -21.80 23.33 -1.60
CA SER A 167 -21.98 24.48 -0.71
C SER A 167 -23.46 24.80 -0.55
#